data_AF-A0A1X6P2J2-F1
#
_entry.id   AF-A0A1X6P2J2-F1
#
_cell.length_a   1.000
_cell.length_b   1.000
_cell.length_c   1.000
_cell.angle_alpha   90.00
_cell.angle_beta   90.00
_cell.angle_gamma   90.00
#
_symmetry.space_group_name_H-M   'P 1'
#
loop_
_entity.id
_entity.type
_entity.pdbx_description
1 polymer ?
#
loop_
_entity_poly.entity_id
_entity_poly.type
_entity_poly.pdbx_seq_one_letter_code
_entity_poly.pdbx_strand_id
1 'polypeptide(L)' 'MEALVAASVAALTVYDMCKAVERGMVVGEVRLEEKRGGKSGHYVRKRDGP' A
#
# COMPACT_ATOMS: atom_id res chain seq x y z
N MET A 1 -1.07 3.86 -10.73
CA MET A 1 -0.86 2.40 -10.54
C MET A 1 0.47 2.17 -9.84
N GLU A 2 1.50 2.80 -10.37
CA GLU A 2 2.90 2.85 -9.94
C GLU A 2 3.08 2.97 -8.43
N ALA A 3 2.35 3.89 -7.78
CA ALA A 3 2.43 4.06 -6.32
C ALA A 3 1.99 2.80 -5.54
N LEU A 4 0.89 2.16 -5.97
CA LEU A 4 0.38 0.94 -5.33
C LEU A 4 1.29 -0.25 -5.63
N VAL A 5 1.80 -0.34 -6.86
CA VAL A 5 2.76 -1.39 -7.24
C VAL A 5 4.04 -1.27 -6.42
N ALA A 6 4.59 -0.06 -6.29
CA ALA A 6 5.79 0.18 -5.49
C ALA A 6 5.58 -0.20 -4.01
N ALA A 7 4.44 0.19 -3.42
CA ALA A 7 4.09 -0.19 -2.05
C ALA A 7 3.98 -1.72 -1.88
N SER A 8 3.31 -2.40 -2.82
CA SER A 8 3.18 -3.86 -2.80
C SER A 8 4.54 -4.55 -2.92
N VAL A 9 5.39 -4.13 -3.85
CA VAL A 9 6.72 -4.72 -4.05
C VAL A 9 7.57 -4.52 -2.80
N ALA A 10 7.58 -3.31 -2.22
CA ALA A 10 8.31 -3.04 -0.98
C ALA A 10 7.83 -3.94 0.18
N ALA A 11 6.52 -4.09 0.36
CA ALA A 11 5.96 -4.98 1.38
C ALA A 11 6.33 -6.45 1.16
N LEU A 12 6.31 -6.91 -0.09
CA LEU A 12 6.74 -8.25 -0.47
C LEU A 12 8.24 -8.47 -0.25
N THR A 13 9.08 -7.45 -0.45
CA THR A 13 10.51 -7.51 -0.09
C THR A 13 10.70 -7.68 1.41
N VAL A 14 9.92 -6.97 2.24
CA VAL A 14 9.96 -7.16 3.70
C VAL A 14 9.53 -8.58 4.08
N TYR A 15 8.46 -9.09 3.47
CA TYR A 15 8.06 -10.49 3.66
C TYR A 15 9.20 -11.44 3.28
N ASP A 16 9.86 -11.22 2.15
CA ASP A 16 10.97 -12.05 1.66
C ASP A 16 12.13 -12.12 2.67
N MET A 17 12.47 -10.99 3.30
CA MET A 17 13.52 -10.92 4.31
C MET A 17 13.13 -11.59 5.64
N CYS A 18 11.84 -11.60 6.00
CA CYS A 18 11.37 -12.07 7.31
C CYS A 18 10.74 -13.48 7.30
N LYS A 19 10.42 -14.04 6.13
CA LYS A 19 9.71 -15.33 5.97
C LYS A 19 10.38 -16.54 6.63
N ALA A 20 11.66 -16.45 6.94
CA ALA A 20 12.39 -17.50 7.66
C ALA A 20 12.01 -17.56 9.14
N VAL A 21 11.59 -16.43 9.73
CA VAL A 21 11.24 -16.28 11.14
C VAL A 21 9.74 -16.50 11.34
N GLU A 22 8.89 -15.89 10.50
CA GLU A 22 7.44 -16.01 10.55
C GLU A 22 6.87 -16.11 9.12
N ARG A 23 6.05 -17.12 8.86
CA ARG A 23 5.45 -17.39 7.54
C ARG A 23 3.99 -16.93 7.44
N GLY A 24 3.33 -16.68 8.56
CA GLY A 24 1.96 -16.19 8.65
C GLY A 24 1.83 -14.67 8.50
N MET A 25 2.89 -13.96 8.15
CA MET A 25 2.84 -12.51 7.90
C MET A 25 1.83 -12.21 6.77
N VAL A 26 0.96 -11.23 7.00
CA VAL A 26 -0.04 -10.78 6.02
C VAL A 26 0.32 -9.39 5.51
N VAL A 27 0.46 -9.25 4.19
CA VAL A 27 0.51 -7.94 3.53
C VAL A 27 -0.93 -7.48 3.31
N GLY A 28 -1.33 -6.40 3.98
CA GLY A 28 -2.70 -5.86 3.94
C GLY A 28 -2.73 -4.35 3.74
N GLU A 29 -3.95 -3.79 3.67
CA GLU A 29 -4.21 -2.34 3.68
C GLU A 29 -3.54 -1.55 2.54
N VAL A 30 -3.18 -2.19 1.41
CA VAL A 30 -2.60 -1.50 0.25
C VAL A 30 -3.67 -0.68 -0.45
N ARG A 31 -3.59 0.64 -0.33
CA ARG A 31 -4.60 1.57 -0.84
C ARG A 31 -4.02 2.92 -1.19
N LEU A 32 -4.77 3.66 -2.01
CA LEU A 32 -4.42 5.03 -2.39
C LEU A 32 -4.89 5.98 -1.29
N GLU A 33 -3.96 6.73 -0.72
CA GLU A 33 -4.24 7.77 0.29
C GLU A 33 -4.52 9.13 -0.37
N GLU A 34 -3.75 9.48 -1.42
CA GLU A 34 -3.88 10.76 -2.09
C GLU A 34 -3.46 10.65 -3.56
N LYS A 35 -4.15 11.38 -4.43
CA LYS A 35 -3.76 11.59 -5.82
C LYS A 35 -4.11 13.01 -6.24
N ARG A 36 -3.14 13.72 -6.79
CA ARG A 36 -3.35 15.05 -7.38
C ARG A 36 -3.23 14.99 -8.91
N GLY A 37 -4.09 15.74 -9.60
CA GLY A 37 -3.97 15.96 -11.04
C GLY A 37 -4.79 15.02 -11.92
N GLY A 38 -4.87 15.39 -13.21
CA GLY A 38 -5.73 14.77 -14.21
C GLY A 38 -7.17 15.28 -14.16
N LYS A 39 -8.01 14.80 -15.09
CA LYS A 39 -9.43 15.21 -15.22
C LYS A 39 -10.23 15.04 -13.93
N SER A 40 -9.85 14.08 -13.09
CA SER A 40 -10.52 13.75 -11.84
C SER A 40 -10.17 14.67 -10.67
N GLY A 41 -9.21 15.60 -10.82
CA GLY A 41 -8.82 16.53 -9.77
C GLY A 41 -8.05 15.89 -8.62
N HIS A 42 -8.25 16.43 -7.40
CA HIS A 42 -7.57 15.99 -6.19
C HIS A 42 -8.43 14.99 -5.42
N TYR A 43 -7.90 13.79 -5.23
CA TYR A 43 -8.46 12.77 -4.36
C TYR A 43 -7.66 12.70 -3.07
N VAL A 44 -8.34 12.73 -1.93
CA VAL A 44 -7.81 12.41 -0.60
C VAL A 44 -8.74 11.40 0.02
N ARG A 45 -8.18 10.28 0.50
CA ARG A 45 -8.94 9.28 1.22
C ARG A 45 -9.53 9.91 2.48
N LYS A 46 -10.84 9.74 2.67
CA LYS A 46 -11.46 10.09 3.94
C LYS A 46 -10.92 9.12 4.98
N ARG A 47 -10.38 9.64 6.07
CA ARG A 47 -9.92 8.81 7.18
C ARG A 47 -11.15 8.13 7.77
N ASP A 48 -11.18 6.80 7.74
CA ASP A 48 -12.20 6.04 8.44
C ASP A 48 -12.08 6.40 9.93
N GLY A 49 -13.21 6.79 10.54
CA GLY A 49 -13.29 7.18 11.95
C GLY A 49 -12.95 6.01 12.88
N PRO A 50 -12.77 6.28 14.19
CA PRO A 50 -12.36 5.27 15.17
C PRO A 50 -13.32 4.07 15.24
#